data_AF-A0A6P5IRU9-F1
#
_entry.id   AF-A0A6P5IRU9-F1
#
_cell.length_a   1.000
_cell.length_b   1.000
_cell.length_c   1.000
_cell.angle_alpha   90.00
_cell.angle_beta   90.00
_cell.angle_gamma   90.00
#
_symmetry.space_group_name_H-M   'P 1'
#
loop_
_entity.id
_entity.type
_entity.pdbx_description
1 polymer ?
#
loop_
_entity_poly.entity_id
_entity_poly.type
_entity_poly.pdbx_seq_one_letter_code
_entity_poly.pdbx_strand_id
1 'polypeptide(L)'
;MKGVAVCLFLMLTLISIFYVESVSEEKVDCKGYEKLPPGVNRPCTLELRPICGSDGKTYPNKCAFCHAVKQSDEKIKFSHEGQC
;
A
#
# COMPACT_ATOMS: atom_id res chain seq x y z
N MET A 1 41.93 2.50 -16.03
CA MET A 1 41.26 1.32 -15.43
C MET A 1 40.58 1.62 -14.08
N LYS A 2 41.23 2.32 -13.14
CA LYS A 2 40.62 2.65 -11.83
C LYS A 2 39.40 3.58 -11.91
N GLY A 3 39.43 4.60 -12.78
CA GLY A 3 38.29 5.51 -12.97
C GLY A 3 37.06 4.87 -13.62
N VAL A 4 37.25 3.88 -14.49
CA VAL A 4 36.15 3.13 -15.12
C VAL A 4 35.38 2.32 -14.08
N ALA A 5 36.08 1.67 -13.16
CA ALA A 5 35.46 0.96 -12.06
C ALA A 5 34.65 1.90 -11.16
N VAL A 6 35.19 3.07 -10.81
CA VAL A 6 34.49 4.08 -10.00
C VAL A 6 33.20 4.55 -10.69
N CYS A 7 33.25 4.85 -11.99
CA CYS A 7 32.05 5.24 -12.73
C CYS A 7 31.00 4.12 -12.79
N LEU A 8 31.42 2.86 -13.00
CA LEU A 8 30.49 1.73 -13.01
C LEU A 8 29.81 1.53 -11.65
N PHE A 9 30.56 1.63 -10.55
CA PHE A 9 29.98 1.55 -9.22
C PHE A 9 28.99 2.69 -8.94
N LEU A 10 29.34 3.93 -9.31
CA LEU A 10 28.44 5.08 -9.16
C LEU A 10 27.14 4.89 -9.95
N MET A 11 27.23 4.47 -11.21
CA MET A 11 26.05 4.21 -12.05
C MET A 11 25.16 3.11 -11.47
N LEU A 12 25.74 2.01 -10.97
CA LEU A 12 24.99 0.92 -10.35
C LEU A 12 24.27 1.37 -9.08
N THR A 13 24.91 2.21 -8.25
CA THR A 13 24.27 2.77 -7.04
C THR A 13 23.14 3.73 -7.38
N LEU A 14 23.29 4.58 -8.40
CA LEU A 14 22.23 5.48 -8.84
C LEU A 14 21.02 4.71 -9.40
N ILE A 15 21.25 3.66 -10.17
CA ILE A 15 20.19 2.79 -10.69
C ILE A 15 19.43 2.10 -9.55
N SER A 16 20.15 1.58 -8.55
CA SER A 16 19.53 0.91 -7.40
C SER A 16 18.78 1.89 -6.49
N ILE A 17 19.29 3.10 -6.27
CA ILE A 17 18.57 4.15 -5.53
C ILE A 17 17.30 4.56 -6.29
N PHE A 18 17.38 4.82 -7.59
CA PHE A 18 16.23 5.16 -8.43
C PHE A 18 15.18 4.03 -8.46
N TYR A 19 15.64 2.78 -8.54
CA TYR A 19 14.77 1.61 -8.45
C TYR A 19 14.04 1.54 -7.10
N VAL A 20 14.75 1.76 -5.98
CA VAL A 20 14.15 1.77 -4.64
C VAL A 20 13.11 2.90 -4.48
N GLU A 21 13.34 4.07 -5.05
CA GLU A 21 12.37 5.18 -5.06
C GLU A 21 11.07 4.79 -5.78
N SER A 22 11.18 4.09 -6.91
CA SER A 22 10.02 3.56 -7.66
C SER A 22 9.33 2.36 -7.02
N VAL A 23 10.00 1.64 -6.11
CA VAL A 23 9.49 0.43 -5.42
C VAL A 23 8.95 0.78 -4.02
N SER A 24 9.13 2.01 -3.56
CA SER A 24 8.85 2.38 -2.17
C SER A 24 7.36 2.29 -1.81
N GLU A 25 7.09 1.31 -0.94
CA GLU A 25 5.89 1.03 -0.17
C GLU A 25 4.63 0.64 -0.94
N GLU A 26 4.33 -0.66 -0.92
CA GLU A 26 3.00 -1.21 -1.18
C GLU A 26 2.01 -0.80 -0.06
N LYS A 27 1.94 0.49 0.29
CA LYS A 27 0.95 1.01 1.24
C LYS A 27 -0.33 1.35 0.51
N VAL A 28 -1.43 0.80 0.99
CA VAL A 28 -2.76 1.15 0.49
C VAL A 28 -3.13 2.56 0.99
N ASP A 29 -3.12 3.54 0.09
CA ASP A 29 -3.50 4.92 0.44
C ASP A 29 -5.02 5.07 0.63
N CYS A 30 -5.42 5.39 1.86
CA CYS A 30 -6.81 5.61 2.28
C CYS A 30 -7.18 7.08 2.49
N LYS A 31 -6.37 8.05 2.04
CA LYS A 31 -6.65 9.49 2.21
C LYS A 31 -8.00 9.94 1.61
N GLY A 32 -8.46 9.31 0.53
CA GLY A 32 -9.76 9.60 -0.11
C GLY A 32 -10.99 8.94 0.53
N TYR A 33 -10.81 8.28 1.69
CA TYR A 33 -11.87 7.61 2.42
C TYR A 33 -12.14 8.37 3.72
N GLU A 34 -13.37 8.83 3.90
CA GLU A 34 -13.83 9.50 5.10
C GLU A 34 -14.71 8.56 5.93
N LYS A 35 -14.77 8.82 7.24
CA LYS A 35 -15.69 8.12 8.13
C LYS A 35 -17.12 8.56 7.81
N LEU A 36 -17.98 7.61 7.45
CA LEU A 36 -19.37 7.89 7.11
C LEU A 36 -20.22 8.08 8.38
N PRO A 37 -21.32 8.86 8.30
CA PRO A 37 -22.32 8.91 9.35
C PRO A 37 -22.94 7.52 9.63
N PRO A 38 -23.45 7.28 10.84
CA PRO A 38 -24.17 6.05 11.16
C PRO A 38 -25.32 5.79 10.18
N GLY A 39 -25.42 4.57 9.66
CA GLY A 39 -26.47 4.17 8.72
C GLY A 39 -26.20 4.50 7.25
N VAL A 40 -25.07 5.12 6.92
CA VAL A 40 -24.65 5.39 5.53
C VAL A 40 -23.60 4.37 5.09
N ASN A 41 -23.82 3.72 3.95
CA ASN A 41 -22.88 2.79 3.34
C ASN A 41 -22.27 3.41 2.07
N ARG A 42 -20.94 3.36 1.94
CA ARG A 42 -20.25 3.74 0.70
C ARG A 42 -20.28 2.55 -0.26
N PRO A 43 -20.81 2.71 -1.48
CA PRO A 43 -20.73 1.65 -2.47
C PRO A 43 -19.26 1.43 -2.87
N CYS A 44 -18.86 0.17 -2.89
CA CYS A 44 -17.56 -0.27 -3.40
C CYS A 44 -17.76 -1.00 -4.73
N THR A 45 -16.75 -0.96 -5.61
CA THR A 45 -16.72 -1.80 -6.80
C THR A 45 -16.62 -3.28 -6.39
N LEU A 46 -17.05 -4.17 -7.29
CA LEU A 46 -16.96 -5.63 -7.11
C LEU A 46 -15.60 -6.20 -7.56
N GLU A 47 -14.59 -5.34 -7.72
CA GLU A 47 -13.24 -5.80 -8.02
C GLU A 47 -12.74 -6.66 -6.85
N LEU A 48 -12.15 -7.80 -7.18
CA LEU A 48 -11.58 -8.70 -6.19
C LEU A 48 -10.05 -8.54 -6.25
N ARG A 49 -9.54 -7.71 -5.33
CA ARG A 49 -8.11 -7.49 -5.10
C ARG A 49 -7.87 -7.59 -3.60
N PRO A 50 -7.76 -8.82 -3.07
CA PRO A 50 -7.73 -9.04 -1.63
C PRO A 50 -6.55 -8.32 -0.97
N ILE A 51 -6.76 -7.82 0.24
CA ILE A 51 -5.74 -7.16 1.07
C ILE A 51 -5.78 -7.77 2.47
N CYS A 52 -4.63 -8.15 3.01
CA CYS A 52 -4.50 -8.55 4.40
C CYS A 52 -4.28 -7.32 5.29
N GLY A 53 -5.11 -7.15 6.31
CA GLY A 53 -4.95 -6.12 7.34
C GLY A 53 -4.07 -6.59 8.50
N SER A 54 -3.53 -5.64 9.25
CA SER A 54 -2.77 -5.90 10.49
C SER A 54 -3.60 -6.52 11.61
N ASP A 55 -4.92 -6.56 11.43
CA ASP A 55 -5.89 -7.26 12.29
C ASP A 55 -6.09 -8.73 11.89
N GLY A 56 -5.34 -9.23 10.89
CA GLY A 56 -5.42 -10.60 10.40
C GLY A 56 -6.66 -10.89 9.56
N LYS A 57 -7.39 -9.86 9.12
CA LYS A 57 -8.57 -10.01 8.26
C LYS A 57 -8.23 -9.73 6.80
N THR A 58 -8.82 -10.55 5.94
CA THR A 58 -8.80 -10.35 4.49
C THR A 58 -9.94 -9.43 4.07
N TYR A 59 -9.60 -8.33 3.40
CA TYR A 59 -10.53 -7.38 2.82
C TYR A 59 -10.61 -7.62 1.31
N PRO A 60 -11.81 -7.68 0.70
CA PRO A 60 -11.96 -8.10 -0.70
C PRO A 60 -11.35 -7.11 -1.71
N ASN A 61 -11.24 -5.83 -1.34
CA ASN A 61 -10.61 -4.79 -2.12
C ASN A 61 -10.22 -3.58 -1.27
N LYS A 62 -9.54 -2.63 -1.91
CA LYS A 62 -9.11 -1.35 -1.34
C LYS A 62 -10.25 -0.57 -0.68
N CYS A 63 -11.44 -0.55 -1.29
CA CYS A 63 -12.57 0.20 -0.74
C CYS A 63 -13.05 -0.37 0.59
N ALA A 64 -13.22 -1.69 0.67
CA ALA A 64 -13.58 -2.37 1.92
C ALA A 64 -12.50 -2.20 2.99
N PHE A 65 -11.23 -2.34 2.62
CA PHE A 65 -10.10 -2.14 3.53
C PHE A 65 -10.07 -0.71 4.09
N CYS A 66 -10.08 0.31 3.24
CA CYS A 66 -10.00 1.69 3.69
C CYS A 66 -11.21 2.13 4.51
N HIS A 67 -12.39 1.58 4.25
CA HIS A 67 -13.56 1.81 5.10
C HIS A 67 -13.34 1.28 6.51
N ALA A 68 -12.82 0.05 6.65
CA ALA A 68 -12.49 -0.53 7.95
C ALA A 68 -11.38 0.26 8.67
N VAL A 69 -10.34 0.69 7.95
CA VAL A 69 -9.29 1.56 8.50
C VAL A 69 -9.91 2.82 9.12
N LYS A 70 -10.79 3.53 8.40
CA LYS A 70 -11.41 4.76 8.89
C LYS A 70 -12.42 4.53 10.01
N GLN A 71 -13.17 3.43 9.98
CA GLN A 71 -14.05 3.04 11.09
C GLN A 71 -13.29 2.69 12.36
N SER A 72 -12.09 2.10 12.22
CA SER A 72 -11.21 1.75 13.34
C SER A 72 -10.41 2.92 13.90
N ASP A 73 -10.63 4.15 13.42
CA ASP A 73 -9.81 5.32 13.70
C ASP A 73 -8.32 5.08 13.40
N GLU A 74 -8.07 4.51 12.21
CA GLU A 74 -6.75 4.18 11.66
C GLU A 74 -5.92 3.17 12.48
N LYS A 75 -6.54 2.34 13.31
CA LYS A 75 -5.88 1.26 14.04
C LYS A 75 -5.46 0.11 13.12
N ILE A 76 -6.26 -0.20 12.11
CA ILE A 76 -5.94 -1.21 11.11
C ILE A 76 -4.91 -0.63 10.13
N LYS A 77 -3.81 -1.35 9.91
CA LYS A 77 -2.77 -1.03 8.94
C LYS A 77 -2.74 -2.09 7.85
N PHE A 78 -2.12 -1.74 6.72
CA PHE A 78 -1.86 -2.70 5.66
C PHE A 78 -0.82 -3.73 6.15
N SER A 79 -1.04 -5.01 5.86
CA SER A 79 -0.08 -6.08 6.10
C SER A 79 0.61 -6.49 4.80
N HIS A 80 -0.14 -7.04 3.84
CA HIS A 80 0.34 -7.44 2.51
C HIS A 80 -0.83 -7.60 1.50
N GLU A 81 -0.54 -7.66 0.20
CA GLU A 81 -1.52 -8.04 -0.83
C GLU A 81 -2.00 -9.48 -0.66
N GLY A 82 -3.21 -9.77 -1.10
CA GLY A 82 -3.80 -11.10 -1.07
C GLY A 82 -4.58 -11.39 0.21
N GLN A 83 -4.89 -12.66 0.40
CA GLN A 83 -5.57 -13.13 1.60
C GLN A 83 -4.55 -13.26 2.74
N CYS A 84 -4.94 -12.89 3.97
CA CYS A 84 -4.41 -13.54 5.15
C CYS A 84 -4.81 -15.03 5.10
#